data_AF-A0A971GK42-F1
#
_entry.id   AF-A0A971GK42-F1
#
_cell.length_a   1.000
_cell.length_b   1.000
_cell.length_c   1.000
_cell.angle_alpha   90.00
_cell.angle_beta   90.00
_cell.angle_gamma   90.00
#
_symmetry.space_group_name_H-M   'P 1'
#
loop_
_entity.id
_entity.type
_entity.pdbx_description
1 polymer ?
#
loop_
_entity_poly.entity_id
_entity_poly.type
_entity_poly.pdbx_seq_one_letter_code
_entity_poly.pdbx_strand_id
1 'polypeptide(L)'
;MNKQLPEIIASEITGCFTRGLDLDEDIRHFFVSCEGLASSAHIAEFLNNCINDSSPVYDLIFYPDREMRLRIESLIPAAGLDPDAISNVISAVCSTRCDIIVNTVPEPVSLEWSRFSSHVYSYIKKLNLDINTGIFHGQDAVNFIDERIILRSGRYVCSGESAEFLGTLARRAAEENLSGFIDLFIFALKIIGCKNTGIPELFEISKCFYEAAISDAAEFSRILGKYSMEYVMARKINIPLISLDEAAGAIRKIDTITSLVYGFIIPAADKGVEMLLKNGELTVL
;
A
#
# COMPACT_ATOMS: atom_id res chain seq x y z
N MET A 1 -8.17 -29.92 -0.96
CA MET A 1 -8.32 -28.72 -0.11
C MET A 1 -8.76 -29.14 1.28
N ASN A 2 -8.13 -28.60 2.31
CA ASN A 2 -8.46 -28.89 3.70
C ASN A 2 -9.80 -28.22 4.02
N LYS A 3 -10.87 -29.00 4.28
CA LYS A 3 -12.23 -28.45 4.53
C LYS A 3 -12.30 -27.47 5.71
N GLN A 4 -11.29 -27.50 6.58
CA GLN A 4 -11.17 -26.66 7.76
C GLN A 4 -10.61 -25.25 7.48
N LEU A 5 -9.96 -25.01 6.34
CA LEU A 5 -9.29 -23.72 6.10
C LEU A 5 -10.27 -22.53 6.08
N PRO A 6 -11.43 -22.60 5.38
CA PRO A 6 -12.42 -21.53 5.44
C PRO A 6 -12.94 -21.26 6.86
N GLU A 7 -13.09 -22.30 7.68
CA GLU A 7 -13.57 -22.18 9.07
C GLU A 7 -12.53 -21.48 9.96
N ILE A 8 -11.24 -21.77 9.78
CA ILE A 8 -10.16 -21.11 10.53
C ILE A 8 -10.10 -19.62 10.17
N ILE A 9 -10.13 -19.29 8.88
CA ILE A 9 -10.12 -17.89 8.42
C ILE A 9 -11.36 -17.15 8.95
N ALA A 10 -12.53 -17.78 8.88
CA ALA A 10 -13.75 -17.21 9.43
C ALA A 10 -13.64 -16.97 10.95
N SER A 11 -13.07 -17.91 11.69
CA SER A 11 -12.83 -17.76 13.14
C SER A 11 -11.90 -16.59 13.46
N GLU A 12 -10.85 -16.35 12.66
CA GLU A 12 -9.97 -15.19 12.85
C GLU A 12 -10.72 -13.87 12.59
N ILE A 13 -11.53 -13.82 11.53
CA ILE A 13 -12.35 -12.64 11.19
C ILE A 13 -13.37 -12.34 12.30
N THR A 14 -14.10 -13.36 12.76
CA THR A 14 -15.04 -13.23 13.89
C THR A 14 -14.30 -12.84 15.18
N GLY A 15 -13.11 -13.40 15.41
CA GLY A 15 -12.24 -13.03 16.51
C GLY A 15 -11.83 -11.55 16.48
N CYS A 16 -11.59 -10.99 15.29
CA CYS A 16 -11.31 -9.57 15.13
C CYS A 16 -12.51 -8.70 15.54
N PHE A 17 -13.72 -9.01 15.06
CA PHE A 17 -14.92 -8.25 15.43
C PHE A 17 -15.26 -8.32 16.93
N THR A 18 -14.98 -9.46 17.58
CA THR A 18 -15.25 -9.62 19.02
C THR A 18 -14.19 -8.99 19.91
N ARG A 19 -12.92 -8.91 19.45
CA ARG A 19 -11.85 -8.16 20.16
C ARG A 19 -12.01 -6.66 20.02
N GLY A 20 -12.60 -6.21 18.93
CA GLY A 20 -12.87 -4.82 18.64
C GLY A 20 -12.05 -4.26 17.49
N LEU A 21 -12.69 -3.41 16.71
CA LEU A 21 -12.08 -2.62 15.65
C LEU A 21 -11.56 -1.31 16.25
N ASP A 22 -10.27 -1.05 16.07
CA ASP A 22 -9.64 0.15 16.58
C ASP A 22 -9.91 1.36 15.68
N LEU A 23 -10.19 2.50 16.30
CA LEU A 23 -10.26 3.79 15.60
C LEU A 23 -8.88 4.44 15.62
N ASP A 24 -8.19 4.40 14.48
CA ASP A 24 -6.91 5.08 14.29
C ASP A 24 -7.05 6.61 14.32
N GLU A 25 -5.92 7.32 14.25
CA GLU A 25 -5.88 8.77 14.30
C GLU A 25 -6.59 9.40 13.10
N ASP A 26 -6.51 8.80 11.91
CA ASP A 26 -7.12 9.29 10.69
C ASP A 26 -8.65 9.20 10.75
N ILE A 27 -9.19 8.08 11.25
CA ILE A 27 -10.63 7.89 11.47
C ILE A 27 -11.14 8.89 12.51
N ARG A 28 -10.38 9.11 13.60
CA ARG A 28 -10.73 10.13 14.62
C ARG A 28 -10.71 11.53 14.02
N HIS A 29 -9.70 11.86 13.22
CA HIS A 29 -9.61 13.15 12.54
C HIS A 29 -10.77 13.35 11.55
N PHE A 30 -11.21 12.27 10.87
CA PHE A 30 -12.41 12.29 10.02
C PHE A 30 -13.68 12.62 10.83
N PHE A 31 -13.87 11.97 11.99
CA PHE A 31 -15.00 12.29 12.89
C PHE A 31 -14.99 13.76 13.34
N VAL A 32 -13.81 14.30 13.66
CA VAL A 32 -13.68 15.72 14.04
C VAL A 32 -14.00 16.65 12.86
N SER A 33 -13.46 16.35 11.67
CA SER A 33 -13.51 17.25 10.51
C SER A 33 -14.85 17.22 9.77
N CYS A 34 -15.46 16.04 9.61
CA CYS A 34 -16.66 15.86 8.81
C CYS A 34 -17.93 15.83 9.67
N GLU A 35 -17.87 15.22 10.85
CA GLU A 35 -19.04 15.04 11.73
C GLU A 35 -19.04 16.01 12.92
N GLY A 36 -17.97 16.79 13.12
CA GLY A 36 -17.84 17.74 14.24
C GLY A 36 -17.69 17.06 15.61
N LEU A 37 -17.38 15.76 15.65
CA LEU A 37 -17.36 14.96 16.88
C LEU A 37 -15.96 14.99 17.51
N ALA A 38 -15.73 15.97 18.38
CA ALA A 38 -14.43 16.18 19.04
C ALA A 38 -14.16 15.27 20.24
N SER A 39 -15.20 14.68 20.84
CA SER A 39 -15.06 13.80 22.00
C SER A 39 -15.36 12.36 21.60
N SER A 40 -14.61 11.43 22.17
CA SER A 40 -14.84 10.01 21.89
C SER A 40 -16.16 9.49 22.50
N ALA A 41 -16.73 10.20 23.48
CA ALA A 41 -18.11 9.97 23.93
C ALA A 41 -19.15 10.34 22.86
N HIS A 42 -18.96 11.46 22.14
CA HIS A 42 -19.84 11.83 21.03
C HIS A 42 -19.70 10.87 19.84
N ILE A 43 -18.50 10.33 19.60
CA ILE A 43 -18.30 9.27 18.60
C ILE A 43 -19.09 8.02 19.01
N ALA A 44 -19.01 7.61 20.28
CA ALA A 44 -19.76 6.46 20.77
C ALA A 44 -21.27 6.66 20.67
N GLU A 45 -21.76 7.85 21.00
CA GLU A 45 -23.16 8.22 20.85
C GLU A 45 -23.59 8.21 19.37
N PHE A 46 -22.77 8.75 18.47
CA PHE A 46 -23.02 8.71 17.03
C PHE A 46 -23.13 7.28 16.52
N LEU A 47 -22.21 6.39 16.91
CA LEU A 47 -22.23 5.00 16.47
C LEU A 47 -23.47 4.25 16.99
N ASN A 48 -23.94 4.56 18.19
CA ASN A 48 -25.16 3.98 18.75
C ASN A 48 -26.44 4.54 18.12
N ASN A 49 -26.50 5.85 17.85
CA ASN A 49 -27.74 6.56 17.54
C ASN A 49 -27.90 6.97 16.08
N CYS A 50 -26.82 6.98 15.29
CA CYS A 50 -26.92 7.26 13.86
C CYS A 50 -27.85 6.19 13.26
N ILE A 51 -28.76 6.58 12.36
CA ILE A 51 -29.68 5.66 11.66
C ILE A 51 -29.15 5.38 10.25
N ASN A 52 -28.22 6.22 9.77
CA ASN A 52 -27.70 6.14 8.42
C ASN A 52 -26.48 5.23 8.33
N ASP A 53 -26.73 3.95 8.08
CA ASP A 53 -25.69 2.94 7.84
C ASP A 53 -24.88 3.20 6.57
N SER A 54 -25.30 4.11 5.70
CA SER A 54 -24.55 4.47 4.49
C SER A 54 -23.52 5.59 4.69
N SER A 55 -23.26 6.00 5.94
CA SER A 55 -22.22 7.00 6.21
C SER A 55 -20.84 6.48 5.80
N PRO A 56 -20.03 7.27 5.06
CA PRO A 56 -18.66 6.91 4.68
C PRO A 56 -17.76 6.51 5.85
N VAL A 57 -18.11 6.94 7.06
CA VAL A 57 -17.33 6.60 8.26
C VAL A 57 -17.32 5.10 8.56
N TYR A 58 -18.41 4.39 8.27
CA TYR A 58 -18.44 2.94 8.44
C TYR A 58 -17.55 2.24 7.42
N ASP A 59 -17.32 2.82 6.24
CA ASP A 59 -16.35 2.26 5.30
C ASP A 59 -14.90 2.35 5.80
N LEU A 60 -14.61 3.34 6.65
CA LEU A 60 -13.31 3.49 7.31
C LEU A 60 -13.17 2.54 8.50
N ILE A 61 -14.21 2.42 9.34
CA ILE A 61 -14.23 1.49 10.48
C ILE A 61 -14.17 0.03 9.98
N PHE A 62 -14.98 -0.30 8.99
CA PHE A 62 -15.01 -1.62 8.35
C PHE A 62 -13.99 -1.71 7.22
N TYR A 63 -12.74 -1.44 7.56
CA TYR A 63 -11.58 -1.67 6.72
C TYR A 63 -10.61 -2.64 7.41
N PRO A 64 -10.20 -3.73 6.76
CA PRO A 64 -9.25 -4.66 7.38
C PRO A 64 -7.86 -4.02 7.47
N ASP A 65 -7.43 -3.79 8.70
CA ASP A 65 -6.12 -3.26 9.04
C ASP A 65 -4.98 -4.24 8.71
N ARG A 66 -3.74 -3.78 8.92
CA ARG A 66 -2.54 -4.58 8.68
C ARG A 66 -2.46 -5.79 9.60
N GLU A 67 -2.89 -5.67 10.85
CA GLU A 67 -2.79 -6.74 11.83
C GLU A 67 -3.67 -7.94 11.45
N MET A 68 -4.93 -7.67 11.08
CA MET A 68 -5.85 -8.68 10.60
C MET A 68 -5.32 -9.37 9.34
N ARG A 69 -4.79 -8.59 8.39
CA ARG A 69 -4.19 -9.14 7.16
C ARG A 69 -3.01 -10.07 7.48
N LEU A 70 -2.12 -9.68 8.40
CA LEU A 70 -0.99 -10.52 8.85
C LEU A 70 -1.44 -11.84 9.45
N ARG A 71 -2.47 -11.82 10.31
CA ARG A 71 -2.99 -13.05 10.96
C ARG A 71 -3.46 -14.07 9.94
N ILE A 72 -4.19 -13.63 8.91
CA ILE A 72 -4.79 -14.55 7.93
C ILE A 72 -3.86 -14.88 6.75
N GLU A 73 -2.90 -14.02 6.38
CA GLU A 73 -2.12 -14.20 5.15
C GLU A 73 -1.34 -15.52 5.13
N SER A 74 -0.84 -15.94 6.30
CA SER A 74 -0.14 -17.22 6.47
C SER A 74 -1.03 -18.44 6.19
N LEU A 75 -2.36 -18.29 6.34
CA LEU A 75 -3.35 -19.34 6.11
C LEU A 75 -3.77 -19.42 4.64
N ILE A 76 -3.70 -18.31 3.91
CA ILE A 76 -4.14 -18.23 2.52
C ILE A 76 -3.06 -18.84 1.62
N PRO A 77 -3.40 -19.75 0.69
CA PRO A 77 -2.45 -20.22 -0.31
C PRO A 77 -1.95 -19.08 -1.20
N ALA A 78 -0.73 -19.19 -1.72
CA ALA A 78 -0.19 -18.17 -2.64
C ALA A 78 -1.11 -17.94 -3.84
N ALA A 79 -1.75 -18.99 -4.37
CA ALA A 79 -2.72 -18.90 -5.47
C ALA A 79 -4.02 -18.15 -5.14
N GLY A 80 -4.28 -17.85 -3.86
CA GLY A 80 -5.56 -17.36 -3.37
C GLY A 80 -6.54 -18.49 -3.04
N LEU A 81 -7.73 -18.10 -2.57
CA LEU A 81 -8.86 -19.00 -2.35
C LEU A 81 -9.75 -19.04 -3.60
N ASP A 82 -10.32 -20.20 -3.90
CA ASP A 82 -11.35 -20.34 -4.91
C ASP A 82 -12.70 -19.72 -4.45
N PRO A 83 -13.62 -19.44 -5.38
CA PRO A 83 -14.91 -18.83 -5.06
C PRO A 83 -15.76 -19.61 -4.05
N ASP A 84 -15.70 -20.94 -4.05
CA ASP A 84 -16.48 -21.77 -3.13
C ASP A 84 -15.92 -21.68 -1.71
N ALA A 85 -14.59 -21.70 -1.56
CA ALA A 85 -13.92 -21.46 -0.29
C ALA A 85 -14.22 -20.07 0.27
N ILE A 86 -14.24 -19.03 -0.58
CA ILE A 86 -14.60 -17.66 -0.16
C ILE A 86 -16.07 -17.59 0.26
N SER A 87 -16.97 -18.23 -0.48
CA SER A 87 -18.39 -18.33 -0.12
C SER A 87 -18.56 -19.00 1.24
N ASN A 88 -17.79 -20.05 1.52
CA ASN A 88 -17.79 -20.72 2.82
C ASN A 88 -17.26 -19.82 3.96
N VAL A 89 -16.19 -19.04 3.73
CA VAL A 89 -15.71 -18.04 4.72
C VAL A 89 -16.82 -17.03 5.02
N ILE A 90 -17.44 -16.46 3.99
CA ILE A 90 -18.50 -15.47 4.14
C ILE A 90 -19.68 -16.07 4.90
N SER A 91 -20.14 -17.26 4.51
CA SER A 91 -21.24 -17.96 5.16
C SER A 91 -20.94 -18.24 6.63
N ALA A 92 -19.73 -18.71 6.95
CA ALA A 92 -19.32 -19.00 8.32
C ALA A 92 -19.29 -17.75 9.20
N VAL A 93 -18.67 -16.65 8.74
CA VAL A 93 -18.64 -15.38 9.48
C VAL A 93 -20.07 -14.85 9.68
N CYS A 94 -20.89 -14.82 8.63
CA CYS A 94 -22.27 -14.34 8.70
C CYS A 94 -23.18 -15.22 9.56
N SER A 95 -22.90 -16.52 9.67
CA SER A 95 -23.68 -17.44 10.50
C SER A 95 -23.46 -17.26 12.00
N THR A 96 -22.30 -16.72 12.39
CA THR A 96 -21.90 -16.59 13.80
C THR A 96 -22.67 -15.48 14.51
N ARG A 97 -23.11 -14.44 13.76
CA ARG A 97 -23.93 -13.32 14.26
C ARG A 97 -23.42 -12.71 15.58
N CYS A 98 -22.12 -12.48 15.67
CA CYS A 98 -21.52 -11.83 16.83
C CYS A 98 -21.67 -10.31 16.74
N ASP A 99 -21.93 -9.69 17.89
CA ASP A 99 -21.79 -8.24 18.06
C ASP A 99 -20.40 -7.77 17.62
N ILE A 100 -20.37 -6.63 16.93
CA ILE A 100 -19.14 -6.05 16.39
C ILE A 100 -18.69 -4.96 17.35
N ILE A 101 -17.56 -5.18 18.01
CA ILE A 101 -17.01 -4.22 18.96
C ILE A 101 -16.22 -3.16 18.18
N VAL A 102 -16.40 -1.89 18.55
CA VAL A 102 -15.58 -0.76 18.09
C VAL A 102 -14.95 -0.11 19.30
N ASN A 103 -13.61 -0.07 19.33
CA ASN A 103 -12.84 0.42 20.47
C ASN A 103 -12.79 1.95 20.46
N THR A 104 -13.83 2.56 21.03
CA THR A 104 -13.83 3.97 21.44
C THR A 104 -13.24 4.11 22.84
N VAL A 105 -12.64 5.28 23.12
CA VAL A 105 -12.15 5.64 24.46
C VAL A 105 -13.20 6.58 25.09
N PRO A 106 -13.63 6.46 26.35
CA PRO A 106 -13.16 5.51 27.37
C PRO A 106 -13.78 4.12 27.27
N GLU A 107 -14.91 3.94 26.58
CA GLU A 107 -15.64 2.68 26.53
C GLU A 107 -15.91 2.24 25.10
N PRO A 108 -15.82 0.93 24.79
CA PRO A 108 -16.12 0.40 23.47
C PRO A 108 -17.62 0.43 23.17
N VAL A 109 -17.96 0.50 21.88
CA VAL A 109 -19.33 0.43 21.38
C VAL A 109 -19.60 -0.94 20.77
N SER A 110 -20.76 -1.51 21.06
CA SER A 110 -21.24 -2.73 20.39
C SER A 110 -22.18 -2.34 19.25
N LEU A 111 -21.80 -2.72 18.03
CA LEU A 111 -22.63 -2.57 16.84
C LEU A 111 -23.37 -3.89 16.55
N GLU A 112 -24.69 -3.80 16.40
CA GLU A 112 -25.52 -4.96 16.14
C GLU A 112 -25.21 -5.58 14.76
N TRP A 113 -24.86 -6.86 14.73
CA TRP A 113 -24.50 -7.56 13.49
C TRP A 113 -25.57 -7.45 12.40
N SER A 114 -26.84 -7.58 12.76
CA SER A 114 -27.96 -7.61 11.81
C SER A 114 -27.98 -6.35 10.93
N ARG A 115 -27.70 -5.22 11.56
CA ARG A 115 -27.64 -3.89 10.98
C ARG A 115 -26.39 -3.69 10.11
N PHE A 116 -25.24 -4.15 10.57
CA PHE A 116 -23.96 -3.95 9.89
C PHE A 116 -23.49 -5.13 9.02
N SER A 117 -24.38 -6.09 8.74
CA SER A 117 -24.06 -7.30 7.95
C SER A 117 -23.50 -7.00 6.55
N SER A 118 -23.96 -5.92 5.89
CA SER A 118 -23.42 -5.46 4.61
C SER A 118 -21.97 -4.96 4.72
N HIS A 119 -21.63 -4.30 5.83
CA HIS A 119 -20.28 -3.82 6.11
C HIS A 119 -19.33 -4.97 6.43
N VAL A 120 -19.80 -5.97 7.18
CA VAL A 120 -19.05 -7.21 7.40
C VAL A 120 -18.76 -7.92 6.07
N TYR A 121 -19.76 -8.02 5.19
CA TYR A 121 -19.55 -8.59 3.86
C TYR A 121 -18.51 -7.78 3.06
N SER A 122 -18.62 -6.44 3.07
CA SER A 122 -17.66 -5.53 2.42
C SER A 122 -16.25 -5.69 2.99
N TYR A 123 -16.11 -5.81 4.31
CA TYR A 123 -14.86 -6.05 5.01
C TYR A 123 -14.18 -7.32 4.51
N ILE A 124 -14.92 -8.44 4.43
CA ILE A 124 -14.39 -9.71 3.92
C ILE A 124 -13.95 -9.58 2.46
N LYS A 125 -14.72 -8.84 1.63
CA LYS A 125 -14.33 -8.57 0.24
C LYS A 125 -13.06 -7.71 0.14
N LYS A 126 -12.87 -6.73 1.03
CA LYS A 126 -11.67 -5.87 1.09
C LYS A 126 -10.39 -6.65 1.49
N LEU A 127 -10.51 -7.87 2.01
CA LEU A 127 -9.38 -8.78 2.22
C LEU A 127 -8.82 -9.37 0.91
N ASN A 128 -9.59 -9.35 -0.19
CA ASN A 128 -9.19 -9.81 -1.52
C ASN A 128 -8.53 -11.22 -1.49
N LEU A 129 -9.22 -12.17 -0.83
CA LEU A 129 -8.74 -13.53 -0.58
C LEU A 129 -8.50 -14.36 -1.85
N ASP A 130 -9.07 -13.94 -2.98
CA ASP A 130 -8.97 -14.56 -4.30
C ASP A 130 -7.70 -14.18 -5.06
N ILE A 131 -7.02 -13.08 -4.69
CA ILE A 131 -5.89 -12.56 -5.48
C ILE A 131 -4.72 -13.55 -5.48
N ASN A 132 -4.21 -13.85 -6.67
CA ASN A 132 -3.06 -14.73 -6.82
C ASN A 132 -1.76 -13.96 -6.55
N THR A 133 -1.01 -14.42 -5.56
CA THR A 133 0.30 -13.92 -5.12
C THR A 133 1.43 -14.93 -5.37
N GLY A 134 1.18 -15.94 -6.22
CA GLY A 134 2.09 -17.04 -6.57
C GLY A 134 3.31 -16.64 -7.39
N ILE A 135 3.70 -15.36 -7.38
CA ILE A 135 4.99 -14.88 -7.90
C ILE A 135 6.15 -15.28 -6.99
N PHE A 136 5.86 -15.58 -5.72
CA PHE A 136 6.81 -16.14 -4.76
C PHE A 136 6.74 -17.67 -4.84
N HIS A 137 7.76 -18.29 -5.43
CA HIS A 137 7.77 -19.73 -5.67
C HIS A 137 8.10 -20.53 -4.39
N GLY A 138 7.41 -21.66 -4.19
CA GLY A 138 7.80 -22.68 -3.21
C GLY A 138 7.77 -22.23 -1.75
N GLN A 139 8.83 -22.60 -1.00
CA GLN A 139 8.95 -22.34 0.45
C GLN A 139 9.21 -20.86 0.78
N ASP A 140 9.62 -20.06 -0.21
CA ASP A 140 9.90 -18.64 0.01
C ASP A 140 8.62 -17.82 0.22
N ALA A 141 7.45 -18.31 -0.21
CA ALA A 141 6.17 -17.62 -0.04
C ALA A 141 5.79 -17.37 1.44
N VAL A 142 6.39 -18.12 2.38
CA VAL A 142 6.22 -17.91 3.83
C VAL A 142 7.11 -16.74 4.32
N ASN A 143 8.20 -16.44 3.61
CA ASN A 143 9.11 -15.35 3.95
C ASN A 143 8.65 -13.99 3.38
N PHE A 144 7.70 -13.99 2.44
CA PHE A 144 7.20 -12.79 1.75
C PHE A 144 5.77 -12.41 2.13
N ILE A 145 5.41 -12.55 3.41
CA ILE A 145 4.05 -12.27 3.89
C ILE A 145 3.67 -10.81 3.66
N ASP A 146 4.57 -9.86 3.91
CA ASP A 146 4.30 -8.44 3.73
C ASP A 146 4.04 -8.08 2.26
N GLU A 147 4.83 -8.61 1.35
CA GLU A 147 4.68 -8.40 -0.09
C GLU A 147 3.38 -9.01 -0.60
N ARG A 148 3.01 -10.18 -0.10
CA ARG A 148 1.71 -10.80 -0.41
C ARG A 148 0.55 -9.93 0.07
N ILE A 149 0.63 -9.38 1.28
CA ILE A 149 -0.35 -8.43 1.80
C ILE A 149 -0.45 -7.20 0.88
N ILE A 150 0.68 -6.65 0.43
CA ILE A 150 0.72 -5.50 -0.49
C ILE A 150 0.00 -5.84 -1.80
N LEU A 151 0.30 -7.00 -2.41
CA LEU A 151 -0.34 -7.45 -3.64
C LEU A 151 -1.86 -7.59 -3.47
N ARG A 152 -2.31 -8.26 -2.41
CA ARG A 152 -3.76 -8.44 -2.15
C ARG A 152 -4.44 -7.11 -1.86
N SER A 153 -3.84 -6.26 -1.03
CA SER A 153 -4.43 -4.97 -0.62
C SER A 153 -4.55 -4.02 -1.81
N GLY A 154 -3.53 -3.97 -2.66
CA GLY A 154 -3.51 -3.18 -3.90
C GLY A 154 -4.25 -3.81 -5.08
N ARG A 155 -4.77 -5.04 -4.93
CA ARG A 155 -5.40 -5.83 -6.01
C ARG A 155 -4.50 -5.98 -7.24
N TYR A 156 -3.20 -6.13 -7.01
CA TYR A 156 -2.23 -6.33 -8.09
C TYR A 156 -2.33 -7.77 -8.59
N VAL A 157 -2.69 -7.91 -9.87
CA VAL A 157 -2.72 -9.21 -10.56
C VAL A 157 -1.52 -9.26 -11.50
N CYS A 158 -0.44 -9.85 -11.02
CA CYS A 158 0.80 -9.99 -11.78
C CYS A 158 0.77 -11.28 -12.61
N SER A 159 1.16 -11.18 -13.88
CA SER A 159 1.28 -12.34 -14.78
C SER A 159 2.30 -12.07 -15.89
N GLY A 160 2.81 -13.14 -16.52
CA GLY A 160 3.84 -13.02 -17.56
C GLY A 160 5.07 -12.29 -17.04
N GLU A 161 5.53 -11.27 -17.78
CA GLU A 161 6.77 -10.54 -17.50
C GLU A 161 6.76 -9.85 -16.13
N SER A 162 5.61 -9.32 -15.68
CA SER A 162 5.53 -8.64 -14.37
C SER A 162 5.70 -9.62 -13.21
N ALA A 163 5.15 -10.83 -13.33
CA ALA A 163 5.32 -11.88 -12.33
C ALA A 163 6.77 -12.39 -12.29
N GLU A 164 7.38 -12.62 -13.46
CA GLU A 164 8.77 -13.04 -13.57
C GLU A 164 9.74 -11.98 -13.01
N PHE A 165 9.48 -10.71 -13.34
CA PHE A 165 10.26 -9.57 -12.85
C PHE A 165 10.21 -9.46 -11.32
N LEU A 166 9.01 -9.40 -10.74
CA LEU A 166 8.84 -9.25 -9.29
C LEU A 166 9.32 -10.49 -8.52
N GLY A 167 9.08 -11.70 -9.06
CA GLY A 167 9.57 -12.93 -8.47
C GLY A 167 11.11 -12.99 -8.47
N THR A 168 11.75 -12.54 -9.56
CA THR A 168 13.21 -12.42 -9.63
C THR A 168 13.72 -11.37 -8.65
N LEU A 169 13.09 -10.20 -8.59
CA LEU A 169 13.45 -9.13 -7.67
C LEU A 169 13.41 -9.61 -6.22
N ALA A 170 12.32 -10.26 -5.80
CA ALA A 170 12.16 -10.78 -4.45
C ALA A 170 13.20 -11.85 -4.10
N ARG A 171 13.42 -12.80 -5.01
CA ARG A 171 14.43 -13.84 -4.83
C ARG A 171 15.83 -13.26 -4.67
N ARG A 172 16.22 -12.31 -5.54
CA ARG A 172 17.54 -11.66 -5.49
C ARG A 172 17.73 -10.80 -4.24
N ALA A 173 16.71 -10.05 -3.85
CA ALA A 173 16.75 -9.27 -2.62
C ALA A 173 16.91 -10.16 -1.38
N ALA A 174 16.27 -11.34 -1.36
CA ALA A 174 16.45 -12.32 -0.28
C ALA A 174 17.84 -12.96 -0.30
N GLU A 175 18.37 -13.34 -1.47
CA GLU A 175 19.74 -13.84 -1.64
C GLU A 175 20.79 -12.85 -1.09
N GLU A 176 20.56 -11.54 -1.28
CA GLU A 176 21.46 -10.48 -0.82
C GLU A 176 21.16 -9.95 0.60
N ASN A 177 20.12 -10.45 1.27
CA ASN A 177 19.63 -9.93 2.57
C ASN A 177 19.43 -8.40 2.57
N LEU A 178 18.82 -7.88 1.50
CA LEU A 178 18.71 -6.45 1.28
C LEU A 178 17.77 -5.79 2.30
N SER A 179 18.33 -4.93 3.15
CA SER A 179 17.55 -4.12 4.09
C SER A 179 16.63 -3.15 3.34
N GLY A 180 15.36 -3.05 3.74
CA GLY A 180 14.40 -2.14 3.12
C GLY A 180 13.81 -2.65 1.80
N PHE A 181 13.86 -3.97 1.56
CA PHE A 181 13.28 -4.58 0.35
C PHE A 181 11.82 -4.20 0.10
N ILE A 182 10.98 -4.11 1.15
CA ILE A 182 9.56 -3.74 1.03
C ILE A 182 9.38 -2.40 0.29
N ASP A 183 10.22 -1.40 0.57
CA ASP A 183 10.13 -0.09 -0.08
C ASP A 183 10.49 -0.17 -1.58
N LEU A 184 11.45 -1.02 -1.92
CA LEU A 184 11.82 -1.29 -3.32
C LEU A 184 10.72 -2.06 -4.04
N PHE A 185 10.11 -3.03 -3.39
CA PHE A 185 9.00 -3.81 -3.93
C PHE A 185 7.78 -2.94 -4.21
N ILE A 186 7.38 -2.08 -3.26
CA ILE A 186 6.30 -1.10 -3.45
C ILE A 186 6.63 -0.15 -4.58
N PHE A 187 7.88 0.33 -4.65
CA PHE A 187 8.30 1.25 -5.70
C PHE A 187 8.27 0.59 -7.10
N ALA A 188 8.77 -0.65 -7.21
CA ALA A 188 8.67 -1.45 -8.42
C ALA A 188 7.21 -1.64 -8.86
N LEU A 189 6.34 -2.02 -7.92
CA LEU A 189 4.90 -2.17 -8.17
C LEU A 189 4.24 -0.89 -8.68
N LYS A 190 4.62 0.28 -8.14
CA LYS A 190 4.11 1.57 -8.60
C LYS A 190 4.49 1.88 -10.05
N ILE A 191 5.71 1.53 -10.47
CA ILE A 191 6.19 1.75 -11.84
C ILE A 191 5.50 0.80 -12.83
N ILE A 192 5.48 -0.50 -12.50
CA ILE A 192 4.95 -1.51 -13.42
C ILE A 192 3.41 -1.53 -13.44
N GLY A 193 2.78 -1.22 -12.31
CA GLY A 193 1.33 -1.34 -12.10
C GLY A 193 0.84 -2.76 -12.40
N CYS A 194 -0.11 -2.86 -13.34
CA CYS A 194 -0.63 -4.13 -13.85
C CYS A 194 -0.18 -4.42 -15.30
N LYS A 195 0.87 -3.73 -15.78
CA LYS A 195 1.41 -3.98 -17.13
C LYS A 195 2.19 -5.29 -17.13
N ASN A 196 2.02 -6.07 -18.19
CA ASN A 196 2.62 -7.41 -18.31
C ASN A 196 3.66 -7.51 -19.44
N THR A 197 4.03 -6.37 -20.04
CA THR A 197 5.02 -6.30 -21.12
C THR A 197 5.80 -5.00 -21.06
N GLY A 198 7.07 -5.05 -21.45
CA GLY A 198 7.92 -3.87 -21.61
C GLY A 198 8.30 -3.26 -20.27
N ILE A 199 8.61 -4.12 -19.29
CA ILE A 199 9.00 -3.68 -17.95
C ILE A 199 10.29 -2.84 -17.99
N PRO A 200 11.35 -3.21 -18.75
CA PRO A 200 12.54 -2.38 -18.90
C PRO A 200 12.23 -0.95 -19.34
N GLU A 201 11.36 -0.78 -20.33
CA GLU A 201 11.00 0.52 -20.89
C GLU A 201 10.25 1.39 -19.87
N LEU A 202 9.48 0.80 -18.95
CA LEU A 202 8.80 1.54 -17.88
C LEU A 202 9.80 2.13 -16.87
N PHE A 203 10.84 1.35 -16.52
CA PHE A 203 11.92 1.84 -15.67
C PHE A 203 12.75 2.90 -16.39
N GLU A 204 12.99 2.74 -17.70
CA GLU A 204 13.66 3.77 -18.50
C GLU A 204 12.89 5.09 -18.51
N ILE A 205 11.60 5.05 -18.88
CA ILE A 205 10.75 6.25 -18.90
C ILE A 205 10.70 6.91 -17.52
N SER A 206 10.57 6.10 -16.46
CA SER A 206 10.53 6.59 -15.09
C SER A 206 11.85 7.22 -14.66
N LYS A 207 13.00 6.64 -15.04
CA LYS A 207 14.31 7.21 -14.73
C LYS A 207 14.54 8.52 -15.48
N CYS A 208 14.24 8.57 -16.78
CA CYS A 208 14.33 9.81 -17.56
C CYS A 208 13.47 10.93 -16.97
N PHE A 209 12.29 10.60 -16.43
CA PHE A 209 11.44 11.57 -15.74
C PHE A 209 12.12 12.15 -14.49
N TYR A 210 12.74 11.33 -13.65
CA TYR A 210 13.45 11.81 -12.46
C TYR A 210 14.75 12.55 -12.80
N GLU A 211 15.46 12.15 -13.86
CA GLU A 211 16.63 12.86 -14.38
C GLU A 211 16.27 14.27 -14.89
N ALA A 212 15.14 14.41 -15.59
CA ALA A 212 14.60 15.70 -15.99
C ALA A 212 14.22 16.56 -14.76
N ALA A 213 13.56 15.96 -13.75
CA ALA A 213 13.21 16.65 -12.52
C ALA A 213 14.44 17.18 -11.75
N ILE A 214 15.55 16.44 -11.75
CA ILE A 214 16.82 16.91 -11.16
C ILE A 214 17.35 18.13 -11.93
N SER A 215 17.33 18.07 -13.25
CA SER A 215 17.80 19.16 -14.12
C SER A 215 16.96 20.43 -13.89
N ASP A 216 15.64 20.29 -13.85
CA ASP A 216 14.71 21.39 -13.58
C ASP A 216 14.93 22.00 -12.18
N ALA A 217 15.14 21.17 -11.17
CA ALA A 217 15.39 21.62 -9.80
C ALA A 217 16.76 22.31 -9.63
N ALA A 218 17.79 21.84 -10.33
CA ALA A 218 19.09 22.50 -10.37
C ALA A 218 19.00 23.86 -11.07
N GLU A 219 18.28 23.95 -12.21
CA GLU A 219 18.06 25.22 -12.89
C GLU A 219 17.26 26.21 -12.02
N PHE A 220 16.20 25.75 -11.37
CA PHE A 220 15.40 26.56 -10.47
C PHE A 220 16.24 27.09 -9.29
N SER A 221 17.09 26.25 -8.69
CA SER A 221 17.99 26.66 -7.61
C SER A 221 18.98 27.74 -8.08
N ARG A 222 19.51 27.62 -9.30
CA ARG A 222 20.38 28.64 -9.92
C ARG A 222 19.66 29.96 -10.16
N ILE A 223 18.36 29.92 -10.50
CA ILE A 223 17.52 31.11 -10.69
C ILE A 223 17.27 31.80 -9.34
N LEU A 224 16.95 31.04 -8.30
CA LEU A 224 16.74 31.58 -6.94
C LEU A 224 18.00 32.20 -6.34
N GLY A 225 19.18 31.65 -6.64
CA GLY A 225 20.45 32.28 -6.25
C GLY A 225 20.68 33.66 -6.86
N LYS A 226 19.96 34.02 -7.94
CA LYS A 226 20.13 35.29 -8.67
C LYS A 226 18.95 36.25 -8.54
N TYR A 227 17.75 35.74 -8.28
CA TYR A 227 16.52 36.52 -8.34
C TYR A 227 15.59 36.21 -7.16
N SER A 228 14.84 37.22 -6.71
CA SER A 228 13.84 37.03 -5.65
C SER A 228 12.67 36.16 -6.13
N MET A 229 11.96 35.54 -5.18
CA MET A 229 10.78 34.73 -5.49
C MET A 229 9.69 35.53 -6.22
N GLU A 230 9.56 36.82 -5.91
CA GLU A 230 8.63 37.74 -6.59
C GLU A 230 8.95 37.85 -8.08
N TYR A 231 10.23 37.93 -8.45
CA TYR A 231 10.67 37.97 -9.84
C TYR A 231 10.39 36.65 -10.56
N VAL A 232 10.64 35.51 -9.90
CA VAL A 232 10.39 34.16 -10.41
C VAL A 232 8.90 33.97 -10.72
N MET A 233 8.02 34.37 -9.79
CA MET A 233 6.57 34.33 -9.95
C MET A 233 6.09 35.26 -11.06
N ALA A 234 6.61 36.49 -11.13
CA ALA A 234 6.27 37.45 -12.19
C ALA A 234 6.64 36.94 -13.59
N ARG A 235 7.70 36.14 -13.69
CA ARG A 235 8.15 35.48 -14.93
C ARG A 235 7.44 34.17 -15.24
N LYS A 236 6.53 33.70 -14.37
CA LYS A 236 5.83 32.41 -14.49
C LYS A 236 6.80 31.23 -14.67
N ILE A 237 7.95 31.29 -14.00
CA ILE A 237 8.88 30.17 -13.98
C ILE A 237 8.26 29.09 -13.08
N ASN A 238 8.17 27.87 -13.61
CA ASN A 238 7.55 26.76 -12.88
C ASN A 238 8.43 26.33 -11.71
N ILE A 239 7.80 26.15 -10.56
CA ILE A 239 8.46 25.58 -9.38
C ILE A 239 8.50 24.05 -9.59
N PRO A 240 9.66 23.40 -9.44
CA PRO A 240 9.77 21.95 -9.49
C PRO A 240 8.85 21.30 -8.45
N LEU A 241 8.07 20.32 -8.88
CA LEU A 241 7.14 19.60 -8.00
C LEU A 241 7.83 18.52 -7.16
N ILE A 242 9.02 18.08 -7.58
CA ILE A 242 9.79 17.00 -6.97
C ILE A 242 11.10 17.60 -6.46
N SER A 243 11.44 17.27 -5.22
CA SER A 243 12.72 17.69 -4.64
C SER A 243 13.89 16.90 -5.25
N LEU A 244 15.09 17.50 -5.22
CA LEU A 244 16.30 16.82 -5.68
C LEU A 244 16.55 15.51 -4.94
N ASP A 245 16.34 15.50 -3.62
CA ASP A 245 16.55 14.31 -2.79
C ASP A 245 15.55 13.19 -3.12
N GLU A 246 14.29 13.55 -3.39
CA GLU A 246 13.26 12.60 -3.80
C GLU A 246 13.58 11.99 -5.17
N ALA A 247 13.94 12.81 -6.15
CA ALA A 247 14.31 12.34 -7.48
C ALA A 247 15.59 11.47 -7.44
N ALA A 248 16.61 11.90 -6.70
CA ALA A 248 17.83 11.11 -6.48
C ALA A 248 17.54 9.78 -5.78
N GLY A 249 16.67 9.80 -4.78
CA GLY A 249 16.18 8.60 -4.09
C GLY A 249 15.48 7.64 -5.05
N ALA A 250 14.61 8.15 -5.92
CA ALA A 250 13.91 7.36 -6.91
C ALA A 250 14.86 6.73 -7.94
N ILE A 251 15.82 7.49 -8.47
CA ILE A 251 16.85 6.95 -9.38
C ILE A 251 17.65 5.82 -8.72
N ARG A 252 18.10 6.00 -7.47
CA ARG A 252 18.81 4.94 -6.73
C ARG A 252 17.97 3.67 -6.58
N LYS A 253 16.66 3.81 -6.34
CA LYS A 253 15.74 2.67 -6.29
C LYS A 253 15.64 1.98 -7.65
N ILE A 254 15.49 2.73 -8.75
CA ILE A 254 15.48 2.18 -10.12
C ILE A 254 16.76 1.42 -10.41
N ASP A 255 17.91 2.01 -10.11
CA ASP A 255 19.23 1.41 -10.36
C ASP A 255 19.40 0.12 -9.56
N THR A 256 19.00 0.13 -8.28
CA THR A 256 19.04 -1.06 -7.42
C THR A 256 18.13 -2.17 -7.96
N ILE A 257 16.89 -1.84 -8.30
CA ILE A 257 15.90 -2.80 -8.81
C ILE A 257 16.36 -3.40 -10.15
N THR A 258 16.77 -2.56 -11.10
CA THR A 258 17.20 -3.01 -12.43
C THR A 258 18.49 -3.81 -12.35
N SER A 259 19.44 -3.40 -11.50
CA SER A 259 20.67 -4.16 -11.24
C SER A 259 20.37 -5.54 -10.64
N LEU A 260 19.45 -5.64 -9.68
CA LEU A 260 19.08 -6.93 -9.08
C LEU A 260 18.45 -7.88 -10.09
N VAL A 261 17.53 -7.39 -10.93
CA VAL A 261 16.77 -8.24 -11.85
C VAL A 261 17.56 -8.56 -13.11
N TYR A 262 18.17 -7.57 -13.73
CA TYR A 262 18.81 -7.70 -15.05
C TYR A 262 20.34 -7.79 -14.99
N GLY A 263 20.96 -7.46 -13.85
CA GLY A 263 22.42 -7.40 -13.71
C GLY A 263 23.05 -6.11 -14.27
N PHE A 264 22.23 -5.14 -14.70
CA PHE A 264 22.67 -3.84 -15.20
C PHE A 264 21.62 -2.77 -14.92
N ILE A 265 22.04 -1.50 -14.98
CA ILE A 265 21.19 -0.34 -14.69
C ILE A 265 20.50 0.14 -15.98
N ILE A 266 19.21 0.51 -15.88
CA ILE A 266 18.39 0.97 -17.02
C ILE A 266 17.82 2.38 -16.80
N PRO A 267 18.03 3.30 -17.76
CA PRO A 267 19.16 3.39 -18.69
C PRO A 267 20.49 3.55 -17.94
N ALA A 268 21.60 3.36 -18.65
CA ALA A 268 22.91 3.79 -18.16
C ALA A 268 22.82 5.28 -17.79
N ALA A 269 23.31 5.64 -16.60
CA ALA A 269 23.06 6.96 -16.05
C ALA A 269 23.55 8.09 -16.98
N ASP A 270 22.75 9.14 -17.10
CA ASP A 270 23.19 10.36 -17.76
C ASP A 270 24.40 10.93 -16.98
N LYS A 271 25.54 11.10 -17.68
CA LYS A 271 26.78 11.59 -17.08
C LYS A 271 26.61 12.97 -16.40
N GLY A 272 25.73 13.82 -16.92
CA GLY A 272 25.40 15.12 -16.35
C GLY A 272 24.66 15.00 -15.02
N VAL A 273 23.70 14.08 -14.93
CA VAL A 273 22.98 13.80 -13.67
C VAL A 273 23.89 13.11 -12.67
N GLU A 274 24.73 12.16 -13.12
CA GLU A 274 25.74 11.54 -12.27
C GLU A 274 26.68 12.56 -11.63
N MET A 275 27.10 13.58 -12.37
CA MET A 275 27.92 14.66 -11.85
C MET A 275 27.16 15.50 -10.82
N LEU A 276 25.91 15.86 -11.09
CA LEU A 276 25.07 16.61 -10.15
C LEU A 276 24.83 15.84 -8.85
N LEU A 277 24.68 14.51 -8.94
CA LEU A 277 24.51 13.62 -7.80
C LEU A 277 25.82 13.39 -7.01
N LYS A 278 26.97 13.27 -7.69
CA LYS A 278 28.29 13.02 -7.07
C LYS A 278 28.89 14.26 -6.42
N ASN A 279 28.67 15.44 -6.97
CA ASN A 279 29.34 16.63 -6.50
C ASN A 279 28.72 17.22 -5.23
N GLY A 280 27.44 16.94 -4.90
CA GLY A 280 26.77 17.63 -3.78
C GLY A 280 26.80 19.17 -3.89
N GLU A 281 27.17 19.69 -5.07
CA GLU A 281 27.35 21.11 -5.36
C GLU A 281 26.00 21.73 -5.75
N LEU A 282 25.08 21.69 -4.79
CA LEU A 282 24.26 22.86 -4.50
C LEU A 282 24.69 23.39 -3.12
N THR A 283 25.99 23.49 -2.91
CA THR A 283 26.53 24.46 -1.96
C THR A 283 26.11 25.84 -2.43
N VAL A 284 25.18 26.40 -1.65
CA VAL A 284 24.89 27.82 -1.52
C VAL A 284 26.14 28.65 -1.82
N LEU A 285 26.11 29.36 -2.95
CA LEU A 285 26.88 30.58 -3.20
C LEU A 285 25.89 31.64 -3.67
#